data_AF-D8F4T8-F1
#
_entry.id   AF-D8F4T8-F1
#
_cell.length_a   1.000
_cell.length_b   1.000
_cell.length_c   1.000
_cell.angle_alpha   90.00
_cell.angle_beta   90.00
_cell.angle_gamma   90.00
#
_symmetry.space_group_name_H-M   'P 1'
#
loop_
_entity.id
_entity.type
_entity.pdbx_description
1 polymer ?
#
loop_
_entity_poly.entity_id
_entity_poly.type
_entity_poly.pdbx_seq_one_letter_code
_entity_poly.pdbx_strand_id
1 'polypeptide(L)' 'QATLSSLPGIGPAIAERIIEYREKNKSFKKIEDIMDIKGIGEKTFQKIKDLITVE' A
#
# COMPACT_ATOMS: atom_id res chain seq x y z
N GLN A 1 3.60 14.69 -1.62
CA GLN A 1 4.71 13.85 -2.15
C GLN A 1 4.63 12.52 -1.42
N ALA A 2 4.30 11.42 -2.10
CA ALA A 2 3.91 10.15 -1.45
C ALA A 2 5.11 9.21 -1.34
N THR A 3 5.74 9.19 -0.16
CA THR A 3 6.86 8.33 0.21
C THR A 3 6.34 6.95 0.65
N LEU A 4 5.73 6.19 -0.27
CA LEU A 4 5.22 4.84 0.03
C LEU A 4 6.33 3.79 0.20
N SER A 5 7.55 4.11 -0.25
CA SER A 5 8.70 3.19 -0.28
C SER A 5 9.40 2.96 1.07
N SER A 6 9.04 3.69 2.13
CA SER A 6 9.66 3.59 3.46
C SER A 6 8.85 2.76 4.48
N LEU A 7 7.81 2.06 4.03
CA LEU A 7 6.94 1.30 4.91
C LEU A 7 7.58 -0.04 5.35
N PRO A 8 7.69 -0.31 6.66
CA PRO A 8 8.29 -1.53 7.17
C PRO A 8 7.44 -2.76 6.79
N GLY A 9 8.03 -3.68 6.03
CA GLY A 9 7.34 -4.87 5.51
C GLY A 9 6.79 -4.74 4.09
N ILE A 10 6.94 -3.57 3.46
CA ILE A 10 6.72 -3.36 2.02
C ILE A 10 8.06 -3.51 1.32
N GLY A 11 8.25 -4.63 0.62
CA GLY A 11 9.40 -4.82 -0.27
C GLY A 11 9.21 -4.06 -1.60
N PRO A 12 10.27 -3.93 -2.43
CA PRO A 12 10.21 -3.24 -3.72
C PRO A 12 9.11 -3.79 -4.64
N ALA A 13 8.91 -5.12 -4.66
CA ALA A 13 7.87 -5.76 -5.45
C ALA A 13 6.43 -5.40 -5.00
N ILE A 14 6.23 -5.10 -3.72
CA ILE A 14 4.93 -4.67 -3.21
C ILE A 14 4.72 -3.18 -3.47
N ALA A 15 5.76 -2.36 -3.27
CA ALA A 15 5.74 -0.93 -3.56
C ALA A 15 5.36 -0.67 -5.03
N GLU A 16 5.93 -1.42 -5.96
CA GLU A 16 5.62 -1.33 -7.39
C GLU A 16 4.15 -1.67 -7.67
N ARG A 17 3.61 -2.72 -7.04
CA ARG A 17 2.19 -3.08 -7.16
C ARG A 17 1.25 -2.03 -6.55
N ILE A 18 1.65 -1.36 -5.46
CA ILE A 18 0.89 -0.23 -4.89
C ILE A 18 0.78 0.90 -5.90
N ILE A 19 1.88 1.21 -6.60
CA ILE A 19 1.90 2.22 -7.65
C ILE A 19 1.01 1.78 -8.82
N GLU A 20 1.17 0.55 -9.32
CA GLU A 20 0.32 0.02 -10.39
C GLU A 20 -1.18 0.03 -10.02
N TYR A 21 -1.51 -0.37 -8.79
CA TYR A 21 -2.89 -0.36 -8.30
C TYR A 21 -3.43 1.08 -8.26
N ARG A 22 -2.62 2.03 -7.78
CA ARG A 22 -2.99 3.45 -7.75
C ARG A 22 -3.21 4.00 -9.15
N GLU A 23 -2.35 3.66 -10.11
CA GLU A 23 -2.50 4.11 -11.50
C GLU A 23 -3.74 3.52 -12.16
N LYS A 24 -4.02 2.23 -11.95
CA LYS A 24 -5.20 1.56 -12.50
C LYS A 24 -6.50 2.01 -11.86
N ASN A 25 -6.53 2.17 -10.53
CA ASN A 25 -7.75 2.50 -9.78
C ASN A 25 -7.88 4.00 -9.48
N LYS A 26 -7.00 4.84 -10.03
CA LYS A 26 -6.83 6.29 -9.82
C LYS A 26 -6.46 6.71 -8.38
N SER A 27 -7.02 6.08 -7.35
CA SER A 27 -6.79 6.43 -5.95
C SER A 27 -7.19 5.29 -5.01
N PHE A 28 -6.54 5.19 -3.85
CA PHE A 28 -7.02 4.36 -2.74
C PHE A 28 -8.16 5.11 -2.05
N LYS A 29 -9.34 4.48 -1.94
CA LYS A 29 -10.48 5.09 -1.23
C LYS A 29 -10.35 4.94 0.27
N LYS A 30 -9.67 3.86 0.68
CA LYS A 30 -9.45 3.49 2.08
C LYS A 30 -8.11 2.78 2.19
N ILE A 31 -7.50 2.84 3.36
CA ILE A 31 -6.23 2.15 3.64
C ILE A 31 -6.35 0.63 3.42
N GLU A 32 -7.53 0.07 3.60
CA GLU A 32 -7.84 -1.35 3.42
C GLU A 32 -7.72 -1.83 1.97
N ASP A 33 -7.89 -0.93 0.98
CA ASP A 33 -7.75 -1.26 -0.45
C ASP A 33 -6.33 -1.75 -0.77
N ILE A 34 -5.35 -1.40 0.07
CA ILE A 34 -3.97 -1.90 -0.05
C ILE A 34 -3.90 -3.43 0.18
N MET A 35 -4.87 -4.02 0.89
CA MET A 35 -4.94 -5.47 1.10
C MET A 35 -5.37 -6.23 -0.16
N ASP A 36 -5.97 -5.55 -1.15
CA ASP A 36 -6.27 -6.16 -2.46
C ASP A 36 -4.98 -6.45 -3.26
N ILE A 37 -3.85 -5.87 -2.83
CA ILE A 37 -2.58 -6.04 -3.50
C ILE A 37 -1.96 -7.37 -3.11
N LYS A 38 -1.74 -8.21 -4.12
CA LYS A 38 -1.10 -9.51 -3.96
C LYS A 38 0.28 -9.38 -3.30
N GLY A 39 0.40 -9.94 -2.09
CA GLY A 39 1.60 -9.88 -1.25
C GLY A 39 1.43 -9.05 0.02
N ILE A 40 0.34 -8.28 0.14
CA ILE A 40 -0.03 -7.60 1.38
C ILE A 40 -1.07 -8.46 2.10
N GLY A 41 -0.61 -9.23 3.09
CA GLY A 41 -1.50 -9.90 4.03
C GLY A 41 -1.79 -9.01 5.25
N GLU A 42 -2.72 -9.46 6.10
CA GLU A 42 -3.09 -8.76 7.34
C GLU A 42 -1.88 -8.38 8.22
N LYS A 43 -0.88 -9.26 8.32
CA LYS A 43 0.35 -8.99 9.10
C LYS A 43 1.13 -7.79 8.57
N THR A 44 1.20 -7.63 7.26
CA THR A 44 1.86 -6.50 6.63
C THR A 44 0.98 -5.25 6.75
N PHE A 45 -0.32 -5.39 6.48
CA PHE A 45 -1.29 -4.32 6.64
C PHE A 45 -1.29 -3.73 8.05
N GLN A 46 -1.34 -4.55 9.11
CA GLN A 46 -1.32 -4.08 10.49
C GLN A 46 -0.06 -3.29 10.86
N LYS A 47 1.08 -3.56 10.21
CA LYS A 47 2.34 -2.83 10.43
C LYS A 47 2.39 -1.49 9.72
N ILE A 48 1.66 -1.35 8.62
CA ILE A 48 1.71 -0.17 7.76
C ILE A 48 0.45 0.70 7.87
N LYS A 49 -0.67 0.17 8.39
CA LYS A 49 -1.97 0.86 8.48
C LYS A 49 -1.85 2.21 9.20
N ASP A 50 -0.98 2.30 10.21
CA ASP A 50 -0.75 3.49 11.01
C ASP A 50 0.27 4.45 10.36
N LEU A 51 0.91 4.01 9.28
CA LEU A 51 1.93 4.73 8.52
C LEU A 51 1.44 5.14 7.13
N ILE A 52 0.27 4.66 6.70
CA ILE A 52 -0.37 5.02 5.44
C ILE A 52 -1.59 5.87 5.71
N THR A 53 -1.81 6.86 4.85
CA THR A 53 -2.97 7.75 4.92
C THR A 53 -3.51 7.88 3.49
N VAL A 54 -4.84 7.87 3.36
CA VAL A 54 -5.52 8.21 2.10
C VAL A 54 -5.92 9.69 2.17
N GLU A 55 -5.44 10.50 1.21
CA GLU A 55 -5.85 11.91 1.01
C GLU A 55 -6.92 12.01 -0.07
#